data_AF-A0A485NG13-F1
#
_entry.id   AF-A0A485NG13-F1
#
_cell.length_a   1.000
_cell.length_b   1.000
_cell.length_c   1.000
_cell.angle_alpha   90.00
_cell.angle_beta   90.00
_cell.angle_gamma   90.00
#
_symmetry.space_group_name_H-M   'P 1'
#
loop_
_entity.id
_entity.type
_entity.pdbx_description
1 polymer ?
#
loop_
_entity_poly.entity_id
_entity_poly.type
_entity_poly.pdbx_seq_one_letter_code
_entity_poly.pdbx_strand_id
1 'polypeptide(L)'
;FESLYSEYGPTAPFTLSMLDNLSRKALCPGDWKVIAQACLSVGDNLLWKAEFAENAEKQAMYNKRTNIPVDFNMLTGTGQYYDVGFQLNYPEIAYNQINTCAITAWKKLPSTGGRTEELSKIRQGPDEKYQDFVGRLLTTVSHIVTDGEAGTIIVKQLAYENANYACQAAIRPWKNQ
;
A
#
# COMPACT_ATOMS: atom_id res chain seq x y z
N PHE A 1 -6.98 -6.59 12.56
CA PHE A 1 -6.30 -5.59 11.71
C PHE A 1 -4.79 -5.80 11.79
N GLU A 2 -4.14 -5.64 12.95
CA GLU A 2 -2.69 -5.88 13.15
C GLU A 2 -2.11 -7.14 12.47
N SER A 3 -2.75 -8.30 12.63
CA SER A 3 -2.22 -9.57 12.09
C SER A 3 -2.08 -9.60 10.57
N LEU A 4 -2.96 -8.90 9.84
CA LEU A 4 -2.98 -8.90 8.37
C LEU A 4 -1.92 -7.96 7.78
N TYR A 5 -1.66 -6.83 8.45
CA TYR A 5 -0.61 -5.90 8.02
C TYR A 5 0.78 -6.46 8.26
N SER A 6 0.95 -7.26 9.32
CA SER A 6 2.18 -8.01 9.59
C SER A 6 2.42 -9.15 8.59
N GLU A 7 1.35 -9.74 8.02
CA GLU A 7 1.45 -10.89 7.11
C GLU A 7 1.63 -10.48 5.64
N TYR A 8 0.92 -9.43 5.18
CA TYR A 8 0.94 -9.02 3.77
C TYR A 8 1.71 -7.72 3.51
N GLY A 9 1.87 -6.87 4.52
CA GLY A 9 2.49 -5.55 4.40
C GLY A 9 1.50 -4.41 4.12
N PRO A 10 1.87 -3.16 4.44
CA PRO A 10 0.97 -2.00 4.44
C PRO A 10 0.49 -1.56 3.05
N THR A 11 1.23 -1.89 1.99
CA THR A 11 0.90 -1.52 0.61
C THR A 11 0.48 -2.71 -0.27
N ALA A 12 0.23 -3.88 0.33
CA ALA A 12 -0.26 -5.03 -0.43
C ALA A 12 -1.67 -4.79 -1.00
N PRO A 13 -2.01 -5.39 -2.16
CA PRO A 13 -3.32 -5.19 -2.81
C PRO A 13 -4.51 -5.48 -1.89
N PHE A 14 -4.44 -6.57 -1.11
CA PHE A 14 -5.47 -6.93 -0.15
C PHE A 14 -5.61 -5.87 0.96
N THR A 15 -4.48 -5.42 1.51
CA THR A 15 -4.41 -4.37 2.53
C THR A 15 -4.99 -3.05 2.03
N LEU A 16 -4.65 -2.64 0.80
CA LEU A 16 -5.17 -1.43 0.19
C LEU A 16 -6.67 -1.53 -0.11
N SER A 17 -7.16 -2.69 -0.57
CA SER A 17 -8.59 -2.91 -0.78
C SER A 17 -9.38 -2.82 0.53
N MET A 18 -8.84 -3.33 1.62
CA MET A 18 -9.44 -3.19 2.95
C MET A 18 -9.45 -1.73 3.41
N LEU A 19 -8.37 -1.00 3.15
CA LEU A 19 -8.25 0.44 3.46
C LEU A 19 -9.26 1.29 2.67
N ASP A 20 -9.42 1.01 1.38
CA ASP A 20 -10.39 1.67 0.50
C ASP A 20 -11.84 1.37 0.90
N ASN A 21 -12.11 0.21 1.53
CA ASN A 21 -13.42 -0.07 2.13
C ASN A 21 -13.60 0.70 3.45
N LEU A 22 -12.54 0.83 4.25
CA LEU A 22 -12.56 1.56 5.51
C LEU A 22 -12.84 3.06 5.28
N SER A 23 -12.28 3.62 4.23
CA SER A 23 -12.46 5.03 3.84
C SER A 23 -13.83 5.40 3.30
N ARG A 24 -14.73 4.42 3.13
CA ARG A 24 -16.14 4.70 2.85
C ARG A 24 -16.90 5.11 4.10
N LYS A 25 -16.29 4.92 5.27
CA LYS A 25 -16.81 5.41 6.55
C LYS A 25 -16.33 6.84 6.80
N ALA A 26 -17.12 7.63 7.51
CA ALA A 26 -16.76 8.96 7.96
C ALA A 26 -15.76 8.88 9.13
N LEU A 27 -14.47 8.65 8.82
CA LEU A 27 -13.41 8.55 9.82
C LEU A 27 -12.82 9.92 10.10
N CYS A 28 -12.63 10.22 11.38
CA CYS A 28 -11.98 11.45 11.79
C CYS A 28 -10.44 11.33 11.68
N PRO A 29 -9.70 12.45 11.72
CA PRO A 29 -8.24 12.41 11.68
C PRO A 29 -7.65 11.64 12.87
N GLY A 30 -8.32 11.64 14.03
CA GLY A 30 -7.95 10.83 15.19
C GLY A 30 -7.99 9.34 14.90
N ASP A 31 -9.08 8.85 14.30
CA ASP A 31 -9.25 7.43 13.92
C ASP A 31 -8.11 6.98 13.00
N TRP A 32 -7.81 7.77 11.98
CA TRP A 32 -6.72 7.47 11.05
C TRP A 32 -5.36 7.39 11.72
N LYS A 33 -5.06 8.27 12.68
CA LYS A 33 -3.81 8.22 13.46
C LYS A 33 -3.73 6.95 14.31
N VAL A 34 -4.84 6.53 14.92
CA VAL A 34 -4.91 5.29 15.70
C VAL A 34 -4.71 4.07 14.79
N ILE A 35 -5.37 4.04 13.63
CA ILE A 35 -5.23 2.96 12.63
C ILE A 35 -3.78 2.90 12.12
N ALA A 36 -3.20 4.03 11.75
CA ALA A 36 -1.81 4.10 11.29
C ALA A 36 -0.84 3.62 12.37
N GLN A 37 -1.04 4.04 13.62
CA GLN A 37 -0.20 3.61 14.73
C GLN A 37 -0.32 2.11 15.04
N ALA A 38 -1.51 1.53 14.90
CA ALA A 38 -1.73 0.10 15.13
C ALA A 38 -1.19 -0.77 13.99
N CYS A 39 -1.25 -0.30 12.74
CA CYS A 39 -0.98 -1.14 11.58
C CYS A 39 0.41 -0.94 10.95
N LEU A 40 1.11 0.16 11.25
CA LEU A 40 2.38 0.51 10.64
C LEU A 40 3.56 0.34 11.61
N SER A 41 4.74 0.05 11.05
CA SER A 41 5.99 0.15 11.80
C SER A 41 6.21 1.58 12.30
N VAL A 42 7.09 1.77 13.29
CA VAL A 42 7.41 3.13 13.79
C VAL A 42 7.90 4.04 12.66
N GLY A 43 8.74 3.51 11.75
CA GLY A 43 9.24 4.26 10.59
C GLY A 43 8.16 4.61 9.58
N ASP A 44 7.33 3.63 9.20
CA ASP A 44 6.24 3.86 8.24
C ASP A 44 5.15 4.77 8.80
N ASN A 45 4.87 4.70 10.10
CA ASN A 45 3.94 5.61 10.76
C ASN A 45 4.45 7.07 10.72
N LEU A 46 5.76 7.29 10.89
CA LEU A 46 6.36 8.62 10.77
C LEU A 46 6.25 9.15 9.33
N LEU A 47 6.55 8.31 8.33
CA LEU A 47 6.41 8.66 6.92
C LEU A 47 4.94 8.96 6.57
N TRP A 48 4.01 8.12 7.01
CA TRP A 48 2.59 8.31 6.79
C TRP A 48 2.10 9.63 7.39
N LYS A 49 2.51 9.97 8.62
CA LYS A 49 2.16 11.25 9.26
C LYS A 49 2.68 12.45 8.47
N ALA A 50 3.90 12.39 7.95
CA ALA A 50 4.48 13.45 7.13
C ALA A 50 3.69 13.64 5.82
N GLU A 51 3.45 12.55 5.09
CA GLU A 51 2.68 12.56 3.84
C GLU A 51 1.23 13.00 4.04
N PHE A 52 0.60 12.58 5.14
CA PHE A 52 -0.76 12.99 5.50
C PHE A 52 -0.84 14.49 5.75
N ALA A 53 0.13 15.05 6.49
CA ALA A 53 0.20 16.48 6.74
C ALA A 53 0.40 17.28 5.45
N GLU A 54 1.30 16.83 4.56
CA GLU A 54 1.54 17.49 3.27
C GLU A 54 0.29 17.45 2.36
N ASN A 55 -0.40 16.30 2.29
CA ASN A 55 -1.65 16.18 1.55
C ASN A 55 -2.74 17.09 2.13
N ALA A 56 -2.86 17.16 3.46
CA ALA A 56 -3.82 18.02 4.14
C ALA A 56 -3.53 19.51 3.91
N GLU A 57 -2.26 19.93 3.86
CA GLU A 57 -1.88 21.31 3.54
C GLU A 57 -2.30 21.70 2.12
N LYS A 58 -2.00 20.84 1.14
CA LYS A 58 -2.41 21.06 -0.26
C LYS A 58 -3.94 21.14 -0.39
N GLN A 59 -4.66 20.25 0.30
CA GLN A 59 -6.12 20.24 0.30
C GLN A 59 -6.70 21.49 0.96
N ALA A 60 -6.14 21.94 2.10
CA ALA A 60 -6.57 23.16 2.78
C ALA A 60 -6.33 24.41 1.92
N MET A 61 -5.19 24.48 1.20
CA MET A 61 -4.92 25.54 0.23
C MET A 61 -5.96 25.56 -0.89
N TYR A 62 -6.32 24.39 -1.43
CA TYR A 62 -7.36 24.27 -2.43
C TYR A 62 -8.71 24.76 -1.89
N ASN A 63 -9.12 24.27 -0.72
CA ASN A 63 -10.37 24.63 -0.07
C ASN A 63 -10.49 26.14 0.16
N LYS A 64 -9.40 26.78 0.61
CA LYS A 64 -9.36 28.23 0.81
C LYS A 64 -9.58 29.00 -0.50
N ARG A 65 -9.03 28.51 -1.62
CA ARG A 65 -9.21 29.14 -2.94
C ARG A 65 -10.62 28.96 -3.49
N THR A 66 -11.30 27.88 -3.10
CA THR A 66 -12.64 27.51 -3.57
C THR A 66 -13.76 27.82 -2.57
N ASN A 67 -13.45 28.51 -1.47
CA ASN A 67 -14.38 28.84 -0.38
C ASN A 67 -15.07 27.62 0.26
N ILE A 68 -14.37 26.48 0.33
CA ILE A 68 -14.83 25.30 1.08
C ILE A 68 -14.46 25.51 2.57
N PRO A 69 -15.40 25.36 3.52
CA PRO A 69 -15.17 25.65 4.94
C PRO A 69 -14.46 24.49 5.67
N VAL A 70 -13.34 24.02 5.11
CA VAL A 70 -12.52 22.96 5.69
C VAL A 70 -11.06 23.43 5.70
N ASP A 71 -10.55 23.70 6.89
CA ASP A 71 -9.19 24.19 7.10
C ASP A 71 -8.20 23.04 7.43
N PHE A 72 -6.92 23.38 7.49
CA PHE A 72 -5.86 22.42 7.81
C PHE A 72 -6.05 21.78 9.19
N ASN A 73 -6.55 22.52 10.17
CA ASN A 73 -6.74 22.05 11.53
C ASN A 73 -7.86 20.99 11.58
N MET A 74 -8.93 21.18 10.81
CA MET A 74 -9.99 20.19 10.63
C MET A 74 -9.42 18.91 9.99
N LEU A 75 -8.68 19.04 8.90
CA LEU A 75 -8.11 17.90 8.18
C LEU A 75 -7.13 17.09 9.02
N THR A 76 -6.35 17.75 9.89
CA THR A 76 -5.32 17.10 10.69
C THR A 76 -5.75 16.79 12.13
N GLY A 77 -6.91 17.27 12.58
CA GLY A 77 -7.37 17.16 13.97
C GLY A 77 -6.39 17.84 14.94
N THR A 78 -6.00 19.07 14.62
CA THR A 78 -5.09 19.91 15.41
C THR A 78 -5.77 21.22 15.82
N GLY A 79 -5.11 22.01 16.66
CA GLY A 79 -5.68 23.26 17.18
C GLY A 79 -6.97 23.01 17.96
N GLN A 80 -8.04 23.73 17.62
CA GLN A 80 -9.35 23.60 18.26
C GLN A 80 -10.01 22.23 18.07
N TYR A 81 -9.57 21.44 17.08
CA TYR A 81 -10.12 20.12 16.80
C TYR A 81 -9.26 18.98 17.37
N TYR A 82 -8.37 19.29 18.30
CA TYR A 82 -7.56 18.26 18.97
C TYR A 82 -8.43 17.26 19.74
N ASP A 83 -9.49 17.74 20.39
CA ASP A 83 -10.45 16.89 21.09
C ASP A 83 -11.40 16.21 20.09
N VAL A 84 -11.56 14.89 20.24
CA VAL A 84 -12.36 14.03 19.35
C VAL A 84 -13.83 14.47 19.31
N GLY A 85 -14.35 15.04 20.40
CA GLY A 85 -15.72 15.55 20.47
C GLY A 85 -16.00 16.66 19.45
N PHE A 86 -15.00 17.48 19.10
CA PHE A 86 -15.15 18.47 18.03
C PHE A 86 -15.06 17.86 16.63
N GLN A 87 -14.44 16.68 16.50
CA GLN A 87 -14.27 15.99 15.22
C GLN A 87 -15.54 15.29 14.75
N LEU A 88 -16.46 14.94 15.66
CA LEU A 88 -17.74 14.28 15.34
C LEU A 88 -18.73 15.19 14.60
N ASN A 89 -18.56 16.51 14.72
CA ASN A 89 -19.48 17.50 14.16
C ASN A 89 -18.94 18.14 12.86
N TYR A 90 -17.98 17.48 12.20
CA TYR A 90 -17.45 17.96 10.93
C TYR A 90 -18.51 17.93 9.83
N PRO A 91 -18.41 18.85 8.84
CA PRO A 91 -19.20 18.73 7.63
C PRO A 91 -18.77 17.47 6.86
N GLU A 92 -19.71 16.83 6.16
CA GLU A 92 -19.46 15.57 5.43
C GLU A 92 -18.25 15.64 4.49
N ILE A 93 -18.09 16.79 3.82
CA ILE A 93 -16.96 17.05 2.91
C ILE A 93 -15.60 16.96 3.60
N ALA A 94 -15.50 17.28 4.89
CA ALA A 94 -14.25 17.16 5.63
C ALA A 94 -13.85 15.69 5.77
N TYR A 95 -14.77 14.80 6.15
CA TYR A 95 -14.48 13.36 6.28
C TYR A 95 -14.00 12.75 4.97
N ASN A 96 -14.64 13.12 3.85
CA ASN A 96 -14.23 12.66 2.52
C ASN A 96 -12.79 13.12 2.20
N GLN A 97 -12.47 14.39 2.46
CA GLN A 97 -11.13 14.93 2.23
C GLN A 97 -10.08 14.32 3.15
N ILE A 98 -10.40 14.09 4.43
CA ILE A 98 -9.53 13.42 5.41
C ILE A 98 -9.20 12.01 4.93
N ASN A 99 -10.22 11.25 4.54
CA ASN A 99 -10.07 9.90 4.01
C ASN A 99 -9.18 9.87 2.78
N THR A 100 -9.41 10.78 1.81
CA THR A 100 -8.57 10.89 0.62
C THR A 100 -7.12 11.21 0.97
N CYS A 101 -6.89 12.17 1.88
CA CYS A 101 -5.53 12.53 2.31
C CYS A 101 -4.81 11.35 2.99
N ALA A 102 -5.52 10.65 3.88
CA ALA A 102 -4.99 9.53 4.65
C ALA A 102 -4.63 8.31 3.77
N ILE A 103 -5.51 7.93 2.84
CA ILE A 103 -5.24 6.83 1.90
C ILE A 103 -4.11 7.20 0.95
N THR A 104 -4.12 8.43 0.43
CA THR A 104 -3.06 8.89 -0.50
C THR A 104 -1.70 8.85 0.19
N ALA A 105 -1.63 9.23 1.46
CA ALA A 105 -0.41 9.08 2.27
C ALA A 105 -0.03 7.61 2.45
N TRP A 106 -0.99 6.72 2.70
CA TRP A 106 -0.75 5.29 2.87
C TRP A 106 -0.21 4.63 1.60
N LYS A 107 -0.77 4.98 0.43
CA LYS A 107 -0.35 4.45 -0.88
C LYS A 107 1.06 4.89 -1.28
N LYS A 108 1.59 5.95 -0.66
CA LYS A 108 2.97 6.44 -0.87
C LYS A 108 4.01 5.81 0.04
N LEU A 109 3.59 5.01 1.04
CA LEU A 109 4.53 4.33 1.90
C LEU A 109 5.44 3.42 1.06
N PRO A 110 6.72 3.29 1.43
CA PRO A 110 7.62 2.40 0.73
C PRO A 110 7.03 0.99 0.75
N SER A 111 6.92 0.38 -0.43
CA SER A 111 6.69 -1.06 -0.53
C SER A 111 7.78 -1.74 0.30
N THR A 112 7.38 -2.42 1.38
CA THR A 112 8.31 -2.98 2.37
C THR A 112 9.47 -3.66 1.64
N GLY A 113 10.70 -3.16 1.82
CA GLY A 113 11.88 -3.56 1.05
C GLY A 113 12.26 -5.05 1.17
N GLY A 114 11.54 -5.85 1.95
CA GLY A 114 11.67 -7.30 2.01
C GLY A 114 11.07 -8.06 0.80
N ARG A 115 10.27 -7.41 -0.04
CA ARG A 115 9.50 -8.10 -1.10
C ARG A 115 10.35 -8.55 -2.29
N THR A 116 11.44 -7.85 -2.60
CA THR A 116 12.39 -8.28 -3.65
C THR A 116 13.23 -9.48 -3.20
N GLU A 117 13.53 -9.59 -1.90
CA GLU A 117 14.19 -10.77 -1.32
C GLU A 117 13.28 -12.02 -1.30
N GLU A 118 11.97 -11.85 -1.13
CA GLU A 118 11.02 -12.97 -1.21
C GLU A 118 10.95 -13.55 -2.63
N LEU A 119 10.97 -12.70 -3.66
CA LEU A 119 10.97 -13.13 -5.05
C LEU A 119 12.25 -13.89 -5.45
N SER A 120 13.41 -13.44 -4.97
CA SER A 120 14.69 -14.11 -5.26
C SER A 120 14.86 -15.44 -4.53
N LYS A 121 14.11 -15.67 -3.44
CA LYS A 121 14.07 -16.94 -2.69
C LYS A 121 13.18 -18.01 -3.36
N ILE A 122 12.26 -17.63 -4.25
CA ILE A 122 11.41 -18.59 -4.98
C ILE A 122 12.24 -19.25 -6.07
N ARG A 123 12.80 -20.41 -5.75
CA ARG A 123 13.52 -21.28 -6.67
C ARG A 123 12.75 -22.55 -6.97
N GLN A 124 12.91 -23.06 -8.18
CA GLN A 124 12.41 -24.37 -8.54
C GLN A 124 13.25 -25.43 -7.82
N GLY A 125 12.59 -26.35 -7.13
CA GLY A 125 13.26 -27.50 -6.54
C GLY A 125 13.88 -28.44 -7.59
N PRO A 126 14.81 -29.33 -7.18
CA PRO A 126 15.40 -30.31 -8.09
C PRO A 126 14.36 -31.23 -8.74
N ASP A 127 13.33 -31.65 -7.98
CA ASP A 127 12.25 -32.55 -8.43
C ASP A 127 10.90 -31.86 -8.62
N GLU A 128 10.86 -30.53 -8.47
CA GLU A 128 9.62 -29.77 -8.59
C GLU A 128 9.25 -29.55 -10.07
N LYS A 129 7.97 -29.78 -10.40
CA LYS A 129 7.47 -29.48 -11.75
C LYS A 129 7.55 -27.98 -12.02
N TYR A 130 7.95 -27.64 -13.23
CA TYR A 130 8.08 -26.24 -13.65
C TYR A 130 6.78 -25.44 -13.51
N GLN A 131 5.63 -26.06 -13.79
CA GLN A 131 4.32 -25.41 -13.65
C GLN A 131 3.98 -25.06 -12.19
N ASP A 132 4.33 -25.93 -11.24
CA ASP A 132 4.08 -25.69 -9.82
C ASP A 132 4.96 -24.53 -9.32
N PHE A 133 6.23 -24.52 -9.73
CA PHE A 133 7.15 -23.40 -9.49
C PHE A 133 6.63 -22.09 -10.07
N VAL A 134 6.23 -22.06 -11.34
CA VAL A 134 5.68 -20.87 -12.00
C VAL A 134 4.38 -20.42 -11.34
N GLY A 135 3.55 -21.35 -10.87
CA GLY A 135 2.34 -21.05 -10.09
C GLY A 135 2.66 -20.30 -8.79
N ARG A 136 3.66 -20.76 -8.03
CA ARG A 136 4.13 -20.07 -6.81
C ARG A 136 4.71 -18.68 -7.14
N LEU A 137 5.47 -18.58 -8.22
CA LEU A 137 6.06 -17.32 -8.67
C LEU A 137 4.99 -16.30 -9.09
N LEU A 138 4.03 -16.70 -9.93
CA LEU A 138 2.90 -15.86 -10.35
C LEU A 138 2.06 -15.39 -9.17
N THR A 139 1.73 -16.29 -8.25
CA THR A 139 0.97 -15.96 -7.04
C THR A 139 1.70 -14.89 -6.23
N THR A 140 3.01 -15.08 -6.02
CA THR A 140 3.82 -14.14 -5.22
C THR A 140 3.99 -12.80 -5.93
N VAL A 141 4.25 -12.78 -7.25
CA VAL A 141 4.35 -11.54 -8.01
C VAL A 141 3.03 -10.79 -8.03
N SER A 142 1.88 -11.47 -8.17
CA SER A 142 0.56 -10.83 -8.14
C SER A 142 0.26 -10.15 -6.80
N HIS A 143 0.87 -10.62 -5.72
CA HIS A 143 0.74 -9.99 -4.40
C HIS A 143 1.66 -8.76 -4.25
N ILE A 144 2.73 -8.66 -5.04
CA ILE A 144 3.78 -7.64 -4.90
C ILE A 144 3.65 -6.52 -5.94
N VAL A 145 3.35 -6.88 -7.19
CA VAL A 145 3.38 -5.97 -8.34
C VAL A 145 1.96 -5.78 -8.87
N THR A 146 1.45 -4.55 -8.76
CA THR A 146 0.11 -4.16 -9.22
C THR A 146 0.06 -3.79 -10.70
N ASP A 147 1.20 -3.40 -11.28
CA ASP A 147 1.33 -3.13 -12.70
C ASP A 147 1.43 -4.47 -13.45
N GLY A 148 0.42 -4.77 -14.27
CA GLY A 148 0.34 -6.03 -14.99
C GLY A 148 1.47 -6.22 -16.03
N GLU A 149 1.96 -5.13 -16.62
CA GLU A 149 3.04 -5.17 -17.61
C GLU A 149 4.38 -5.40 -16.92
N ALA A 150 4.67 -4.62 -15.86
CA ALA A 150 5.87 -4.79 -15.05
C ALA A 150 5.90 -6.17 -14.36
N GLY A 151 4.76 -6.64 -13.85
CA GLY A 151 4.62 -7.97 -13.25
C GLY A 151 4.93 -9.09 -14.24
N THR A 152 4.45 -8.97 -15.48
CA THR A 152 4.74 -9.93 -16.55
C THR A 152 6.23 -9.99 -16.88
N ILE A 153 6.90 -8.84 -16.95
CA ILE A 153 8.34 -8.76 -17.21
C ILE A 153 9.14 -9.46 -16.09
N ILE A 154 8.79 -9.18 -14.83
CA ILE A 154 9.46 -9.77 -13.65
C ILE A 154 9.26 -11.29 -13.61
N VAL A 155 8.05 -11.78 -13.87
CA VAL A 155 7.75 -13.22 -13.90
C VAL A 155 8.58 -13.91 -14.97
N LYS A 156 8.64 -13.37 -16.20
CA LYS A 156 9.42 -13.96 -17.29
C LYS A 156 10.90 -14.08 -16.93
N GLN A 157 11.47 -13.03 -16.32
CA GLN A 157 12.88 -13.04 -15.92
C GLN A 157 13.14 -14.08 -14.81
N LEU A 158 12.36 -14.04 -13.74
CA LEU A 158 12.55 -14.95 -12.59
C LEU A 158 12.22 -16.40 -12.92
N ALA A 159 11.24 -16.66 -13.79
CA ALA A 159 10.92 -18.00 -14.25
C ALA A 159 12.10 -18.65 -14.97
N TYR A 160 12.91 -17.86 -15.68
CA TYR A 160 14.16 -18.34 -16.25
C TYR A 160 15.26 -18.47 -15.20
N GLU A 161 15.56 -17.41 -14.45
CA GLU A 161 16.72 -17.35 -13.55
C GLU A 161 16.64 -18.34 -12.39
N ASN A 162 15.43 -18.57 -11.87
CA ASN A 162 15.21 -19.40 -10.70
C ASN A 162 14.75 -20.83 -11.04
N ALA A 163 14.61 -21.17 -12.31
CA ALA A 163 14.38 -22.55 -12.74
C ALA A 163 15.59 -23.45 -12.44
N ASN A 164 15.34 -24.74 -12.30
CA ASN A 164 16.40 -25.72 -12.17
C ASN A 164 17.15 -25.90 -13.51
N TYR A 165 18.33 -26.51 -13.46
CA TYR A 165 19.22 -26.61 -14.63
C TYR A 165 18.57 -27.28 -15.85
N ALA A 166 17.79 -28.35 -15.62
CA ALA A 166 17.12 -29.09 -16.69
C ALA A 166 16.05 -28.23 -17.38
N CYS A 167 15.24 -27.51 -16.60
CA CYS A 167 14.24 -26.61 -17.14
C CYS A 167 14.89 -25.39 -17.82
N GLN A 168 15.93 -24.79 -17.24
CA GLN A 168 16.68 -23.70 -17.88
C GLN A 168 17.23 -24.10 -19.25
N ALA A 169 17.83 -25.30 -19.36
CA ALA A 169 18.35 -25.80 -20.62
C ALA A 169 17.26 -25.94 -21.70
N ALA A 170 16.06 -26.38 -21.31
CA ALA A 170 14.93 -26.55 -22.23
C ALA A 170 14.33 -25.21 -22.69
N ILE A 171 14.29 -24.19 -21.83
CA ILE A 171 13.66 -22.88 -22.12
C ILE A 171 14.63 -21.83 -22.68
N ARG A 172 15.95 -22.06 -22.60
CA ARG A 172 17.00 -21.16 -23.12
C ARG A 172 16.81 -20.66 -24.55
N PRO A 173 16.31 -21.44 -25.53
CA PRO A 173 16.08 -20.97 -26.89
C PRO A 173 15.07 -19.81 -26.99
N TRP A 174 14.21 -19.66 -25.99
CA TRP A 174 13.04 -18.76 -26.02
C TRP A 174 13.24 -17.49 -25.18
N LYS A 175 14.42 -17.29 -24.58
CA LYS A 175 14.72 -16.17 -23.68
C LYS A 175 14.82 -14.81 -24.40
N ASN A 176 15.12 -14.81 -25.70
CA ASN A 176 15.45 -13.61 -26.48
C ASN A 176 14.45 -13.31 -27.62
N GLN A 177 13.24 -13.89 -27.57
CA GLN A 177 12.12 -13.57 -28.46
C GLN A 177 11.09 -12.71 -27.72
#